data_AF-A0A3D4SYN5-F1
#
_entry.id   AF-A0A3D4SYN5-F1
#
_cell.length_a   1.000
_cell.length_b   1.000
_cell.length_c   1.000
_cell.angle_alpha   90.00
_cell.angle_beta   90.00
_cell.angle_gamma   90.00
#
_symmetry.space_group_name_H-M   'P 1'
#
loop_
_entity.id
_entity.type
_entity.pdbx_description
1 polymer ?
#
loop_
_entity_poly.entity_id
_entity_poly.type
_entity_poly.pdbx_seq_one_letter_code
_entity_poly.pdbx_strand_id
1 'polypeptide(L)'
;MRRMARHTVTTSLLDLIRTTTSDRTCDEALTVFDMGGVVSAGSETIPDGTVHFFDVLSSPAAATAEEVTVVQARGLLRATECSCPSTVPCVHEAAALLALDAAGALQIGDAGAASGTVDAPVVPPWRQILDEVLPPVREEESPVGKLCLFVDRQGLSVRIRPGEKGRKGGWIKGTMGWDRVPYARVGREVTALLETLYELSFQGYDRYGRGYGFAGEWLPLEHLDDPQLWEHLRFLHDAGVELLTWEGRVPVDLSDAPAALQAGITEGPDAALRVAGELTVAGEPVVDRPGTDHLFLGNPATTLAVVQSGPRHQQITLHRVTEPVTRDMAVLADHVRDLQVTAADRAEFESDYLPRIRNLLAVTSPDGSYTPPEPRRAVLVIEVSPVLDEAEMLTGVRLTQRWDRSGGVDDRVHEEAVLQSVRDLDGPPLEPSMSRHQAVPFLAETLPRLLELDHVRVEVTAPIPEFRRAGEDPTVTVRTAGDVDNDWFDLRVTVSIAGEDVNFADLFRALTLREPLFILPSGTYFPLDIPEFDQLRRIIDEARTLNDVGPTGLRISRYQVDMWEELVRSGLVQAQDHAWWQRIRELVADGSAVDGPARPVPSGLAATLRDYQVRG
;
A
#
# COMPACT_ATOMS: atom_id res chain seq x y z
N MET A 1 33.51 -13.29 51.54
CA MET A 1 32.96 -12.01 52.04
C MET A 1 32.55 -11.12 50.86
N ARG A 2 31.27 -11.16 50.49
CA ARG A 2 30.43 -10.03 50.05
C ARG A 2 29.00 -10.53 50.20
N ARG A 3 28.28 -10.03 51.21
CA ARG A 3 26.88 -10.36 51.49
C ARG A 3 26.06 -9.88 50.29
N MET A 4 25.34 -10.78 49.61
CA MET A 4 24.22 -10.37 48.76
C MET A 4 23.18 -9.76 49.70
N ALA A 5 22.94 -8.45 49.58
CA ALA A 5 21.78 -7.84 50.19
C ALA A 5 20.56 -8.44 49.47
N ARG A 6 19.77 -9.27 50.16
CA ARG A 6 18.45 -9.63 49.67
C ARG A 6 17.63 -8.35 49.63
N HIS A 7 17.35 -7.83 48.45
CA HIS A 7 16.43 -6.73 48.24
C HIS A 7 15.05 -7.20 48.71
N THR A 8 14.52 -6.61 49.77
CA THR A 8 13.18 -6.91 50.29
C THR A 8 12.16 -6.23 49.39
N VAL A 9 11.52 -7.01 48.51
CA VAL A 9 10.32 -6.61 47.77
C VAL A 9 9.09 -6.83 48.65
N THR A 10 8.13 -5.90 48.61
CA THR A 10 6.88 -5.97 49.37
C THR A 10 5.93 -7.05 48.81
N THR A 11 5.28 -7.82 49.69
CA THR A 11 4.31 -8.84 49.29
C THR A 11 3.13 -8.25 48.52
N SER A 12 2.72 -7.03 48.90
CA SER A 12 1.64 -6.29 48.22
C SER A 12 1.96 -5.98 46.75
N LEU A 13 3.23 -5.73 46.40
CA LEU A 13 3.62 -5.56 45.00
C LEU A 13 3.55 -6.86 44.21
N LEU A 14 4.00 -7.96 44.81
CA LEU A 14 3.97 -9.27 44.14
C LEU A 14 2.54 -9.71 43.86
N ASP A 15 1.61 -9.47 44.78
CA ASP A 15 0.19 -9.73 44.57
C ASP A 15 -0.40 -8.83 43.48
N LEU A 16 0.00 -7.55 43.41
CA LEU A 16 -0.40 -6.63 42.35
C LEU A 16 0.09 -7.11 40.98
N ILE A 17 1.37 -7.45 40.84
CA ILE A 17 1.94 -7.94 39.57
C ILE A 17 1.24 -9.24 39.14
N ARG A 18 0.99 -10.18 40.06
CA ARG A 18 0.29 -11.43 39.74
C ARG A 18 -1.15 -11.20 39.27
N THR A 19 -1.85 -10.23 39.85
CA THR A 19 -3.24 -9.91 39.51
C THR A 19 -3.38 -9.12 38.21
N THR A 20 -2.39 -8.28 37.85
CA THR A 20 -2.42 -7.48 36.61
C THR A 20 -1.73 -8.15 35.42
N THR A 21 -0.92 -9.18 35.66
CA THR A 21 -0.18 -9.92 34.61
C THR A 21 -0.47 -11.44 34.67
N SER A 22 0.49 -12.25 35.12
CA SER A 22 0.36 -13.69 35.38
C SER A 22 1.42 -14.14 36.40
N ASP A 23 1.21 -15.29 37.05
CA ASP A 23 2.21 -15.90 37.94
C ASP A 23 3.55 -16.13 37.22
N ARG A 24 3.50 -16.54 35.95
CA ARG A 24 4.68 -16.76 35.12
C ARG A 24 5.45 -15.46 34.88
N THR A 25 4.76 -14.38 34.55
CA THR A 25 5.35 -13.05 34.33
C THR A 25 5.99 -12.53 35.62
N CYS A 26 5.35 -12.75 36.77
CA CYS A 26 5.90 -12.39 38.07
C CYS A 26 7.19 -13.16 38.38
N ASP A 27 7.24 -14.47 38.11
CA ASP A 27 8.43 -15.31 38.35
C ASP A 27 9.59 -14.96 37.39
N GLU A 28 9.28 -14.68 36.12
CA GLU A 28 10.26 -14.20 35.14
C GLU A 28 10.80 -12.82 35.51
N ALA A 29 9.96 -11.90 35.99
CA ALA A 29 10.38 -10.56 36.42
C ALA A 29 11.27 -10.60 37.68
N LEU A 30 10.95 -11.47 38.63
CA LEU A 30 11.82 -11.75 39.79
C LEU A 30 13.18 -12.27 39.34
N THR A 31 13.22 -13.14 38.34
CA THR A 31 14.47 -13.66 37.78
C THR A 31 15.31 -12.53 37.17
N VAL A 32 14.69 -11.66 36.36
CA VAL A 32 15.33 -10.49 35.73
C VAL A 32 15.85 -9.51 36.80
N PHE A 33 15.07 -9.27 37.84
CA PHE A 33 15.46 -8.42 38.96
C PHE A 33 16.63 -9.01 39.75
N ASP A 34 16.58 -10.30 40.12
CA ASP A 34 17.62 -10.98 40.91
C ASP A 34 18.95 -11.10 40.17
N MET A 35 18.93 -11.19 38.84
CA MET A 35 20.14 -11.20 38.02
C MET A 35 20.72 -9.80 37.77
N GLY A 36 20.08 -8.73 38.28
CA GLY A 36 20.52 -7.35 38.06
C GLY A 36 20.29 -6.84 36.64
N GLY A 37 19.27 -7.37 35.95
CA GLY A 37 18.91 -6.97 34.59
C GLY A 37 18.24 -5.61 34.49
N VAL A 38 17.92 -4.95 35.61
CA VAL A 38 17.26 -3.63 35.65
C VAL A 38 18.29 -2.55 36.01
N VAL A 39 18.51 -1.61 35.11
CA VAL A 39 19.41 -0.46 35.30
C VAL A 39 18.59 0.82 35.30
N SER A 40 18.70 1.63 36.35
CA SER A 40 18.06 2.95 36.38
C SER A 40 18.79 3.90 35.42
N ALA A 41 18.09 4.38 34.40
CA ALA A 41 18.59 5.38 33.45
C ALA A 41 18.41 6.83 33.97
N GLY A 42 17.53 7.04 34.95
CA GLY A 42 17.37 8.31 35.64
C GLY A 42 15.98 8.52 36.21
N SER A 43 15.72 9.69 36.78
CA SER A 43 14.38 10.11 37.18
C SER A 43 14.17 11.61 36.96
N GLU A 44 13.00 12.00 36.50
CA GLU A 44 12.60 13.39 36.29
C GLU A 44 11.42 13.76 37.20
N THR A 45 11.47 14.94 37.83
CA THR A 45 10.37 15.43 38.67
C THR A 45 9.36 16.19 37.79
N ILE A 46 8.09 15.79 37.85
CA ILE A 46 6.96 16.45 37.17
C ILE A 46 6.07 17.18 38.21
N PRO A 47 5.23 18.15 37.82
CA PRO A 47 4.47 18.99 38.76
C PRO A 47 3.61 18.24 39.80
N ASP A 48 3.16 17.03 39.46
CA ASP A 48 2.35 16.18 40.34
C ASP A 48 3.06 14.86 40.74
N GLY A 49 4.36 14.68 40.48
CA GLY A 49 5.00 13.37 40.64
C GLY A 49 6.46 13.21 40.17
N THR A 50 6.86 11.96 39.95
CA THR A 50 8.19 11.58 39.45
C THR A 50 8.06 10.53 38.34
N VAL A 51 8.80 10.71 37.26
CA VAL A 51 8.96 9.73 36.18
C VAL A 51 10.30 9.03 36.37
N HIS A 52 10.30 7.70 36.35
CA HIS A 52 11.49 6.88 36.49
C HIS A 52 11.77 6.13 35.19
N PHE A 53 13.02 6.17 34.73
CA PHE A 53 13.47 5.54 33.50
C PHE A 53 14.38 4.36 33.81
N PHE A 54 14.15 3.23 33.16
CA PHE A 54 14.91 2.00 33.33
C PHE A 54 15.28 1.39 31.98
N ASP A 55 16.49 0.84 31.92
CA ASP A 55 16.90 -0.10 30.88
C ASP A 55 16.79 -1.52 31.46
N VAL A 56 15.99 -2.39 30.82
CA VAL A 56 15.74 -3.75 31.31
C VAL A 56 16.22 -4.80 30.33
N LEU A 57 17.14 -5.64 30.79
CA LEU A 57 17.68 -6.79 30.07
C LEU A 57 17.01 -8.08 30.56
N SER A 58 16.14 -8.66 29.73
CA SER A 58 15.43 -9.92 30.02
C SER A 58 16.35 -11.13 30.21
N SER A 59 17.60 -11.08 29.75
CA SER A 59 18.58 -12.17 29.85
C SER A 59 20.00 -11.63 29.67
N PRO A 60 21.05 -12.27 30.23
CA PRO A 60 22.44 -11.89 29.98
C PRO A 60 22.85 -12.03 28.51
N ALA A 61 22.08 -12.79 27.72
CA ALA A 61 22.28 -13.00 26.29
C ALA A 61 21.37 -12.10 25.42
N ALA A 62 20.55 -11.23 26.01
CA ALA A 62 19.72 -10.29 25.26
C ALA A 62 20.61 -9.25 24.55
N ALA A 63 20.37 -9.04 23.26
CA ALA A 63 21.18 -8.16 22.42
C ALA A 63 20.90 -6.67 22.67
N THR A 64 19.73 -6.34 23.20
CA THR A 64 19.25 -4.98 23.47
C THR A 64 18.49 -4.94 24.78
N ALA A 65 18.60 -3.82 25.50
CA ALA A 65 17.74 -3.53 26.65
C ALA A 65 16.44 -2.91 26.16
N GLU A 66 15.34 -3.19 26.86
CA GLU A 66 14.07 -2.50 26.63
C GLU A 66 13.98 -1.31 27.58
N GLU A 67 13.58 -0.17 27.04
CA GLU A 67 13.34 1.05 27.82
C GLU A 67 11.99 0.94 28.51
N VAL A 68 11.98 1.20 29.82
CA VAL A 68 10.79 1.16 30.66
C VAL A 68 10.64 2.48 31.39
N THR A 69 9.46 3.08 31.27
CA THR A 69 9.08 4.30 31.98
C THR A 69 8.04 3.97 33.02
N VAL A 70 8.25 4.44 34.26
CA VAL A 70 7.29 4.32 35.36
C VAL A 70 6.91 5.70 35.86
N VAL A 71 5.62 6.03 35.82
CA VAL A 71 5.10 7.32 36.25
C VAL A 71 4.45 7.17 37.63
N GLN A 72 4.97 7.91 38.62
CA GLN A 72 4.35 8.05 39.93
C GLN A 72 3.80 9.47 40.09
N ALA A 73 2.53 9.62 40.48
CA ALA A 73 1.96 10.92 40.80
C ALA A 73 1.29 10.91 42.18
N ARG A 74 1.65 11.89 43.02
CA ARG A 74 1.21 12.01 44.43
C ARG A 74 1.48 10.75 45.26
N GLY A 75 2.62 10.10 45.01
CA GLY A 75 3.01 8.87 45.71
C GLY A 75 2.24 7.62 45.27
N LEU A 76 1.59 7.62 44.09
CA LEU A 76 0.88 6.47 43.56
C LEU A 76 1.37 6.14 42.15
N LEU A 77 1.48 4.84 41.83
CA LEU A 77 1.72 4.37 40.48
C LEU A 77 0.55 4.80 39.56
N ARG A 78 0.87 5.44 38.42
CA ARG A 78 -0.12 5.91 37.43
C ARG A 78 -0.06 5.15 36.12
N ALA A 79 1.14 4.94 35.60
CA ALA A 79 1.36 4.27 34.34
C ALA A 79 2.72 3.58 34.32
N THR A 80 2.81 2.52 33.53
CA THR A 80 4.04 1.89 33.10
C THR A 80 3.99 1.77 31.58
N GLU A 81 5.10 2.07 30.92
CA GLU A 81 5.26 1.93 29.48
C GLU A 81 6.59 1.24 29.20
N CYS A 82 6.60 0.32 28.24
CA CYS A 82 7.79 -0.38 27.82
C CYS A 82 7.89 -0.37 26.29
N SER A 83 9.12 -0.26 25.77
CA SER A 83 9.41 -0.33 24.34
C SER A 83 9.15 -1.70 23.70
N CYS A 84 8.84 -2.72 24.49
CA CYS A 84 8.59 -4.07 23.97
C CYS A 84 7.20 -4.20 23.33
N PRO A 85 6.99 -5.12 22.37
CA PRO A 85 5.73 -5.24 21.59
C PRO A 85 4.54 -5.86 22.37
N SER A 86 4.58 -5.90 23.70
CA SER A 86 3.52 -6.49 24.53
C SER A 86 2.33 -5.54 24.70
N THR A 87 1.11 -6.06 24.63
CA THR A 87 -0.14 -5.29 24.85
C THR A 87 -0.68 -5.39 26.30
N VAL A 88 0.06 -6.06 27.18
CA VAL A 88 -0.20 -6.20 28.62
C VAL A 88 1.09 -5.89 29.39
N PRO A 89 1.02 -5.52 30.69
CA PRO A 89 2.22 -5.20 31.45
C PRO A 89 3.20 -6.36 31.40
N CYS A 90 4.39 -6.09 30.86
CA CYS A 90 5.35 -7.12 30.47
C CYS A 90 6.31 -7.46 31.61
N VAL A 91 7.18 -8.46 31.39
CA VAL A 91 8.24 -8.83 32.34
C VAL A 91 9.16 -7.64 32.67
N HIS A 92 9.41 -6.75 31.72
CA HIS A 92 10.26 -5.57 31.91
C HIS A 92 9.62 -4.53 32.83
N GLU A 93 8.33 -4.24 32.64
CA GLU A 93 7.57 -3.32 33.51
C GLU A 93 7.48 -3.86 34.94
N ALA A 94 7.18 -5.15 35.08
CA ALA A 94 7.18 -5.82 36.38
C ALA A 94 8.56 -5.75 37.05
N ALA A 95 9.66 -5.98 36.32
CA ALA A 95 11.01 -5.91 36.86
C ALA A 95 11.41 -4.48 37.28
N ALA A 96 11.00 -3.45 36.53
CA ALA A 96 11.19 -2.05 36.90
C ALA A 96 10.41 -1.67 38.18
N LEU A 97 9.18 -2.17 38.35
CA LEU A 97 8.40 -1.96 39.57
C LEU A 97 9.07 -2.62 40.80
N LEU A 98 9.61 -3.84 40.64
CA LEU A 98 10.38 -4.52 41.69
C LEU A 98 11.61 -3.70 42.09
N ALA A 99 12.29 -3.07 41.13
CA ALA A 99 13.43 -2.21 41.39
C ALA A 99 13.07 -0.92 42.14
N LEU A 100 11.94 -0.30 41.81
CA LEU A 100 11.44 0.88 42.54
C LEU A 100 11.02 0.56 43.97
N ASP A 101 10.39 -0.59 44.18
CA ASP A 101 9.96 -1.05 45.50
C ASP A 101 11.16 -1.42 46.37
N ALA A 102 12.15 -2.12 45.81
CA ALA A 102 13.41 -2.40 46.49
C ALA A 102 14.22 -1.13 46.85
N ALA A 103 14.08 -0.06 46.05
CA ALA A 103 14.67 1.25 46.32
C ALA A 103 13.86 2.07 47.34
N GLY A 104 12.68 1.60 47.77
CA GLY A 104 11.77 2.34 48.65
C GLY A 104 11.15 3.58 47.99
N ALA A 105 11.24 3.69 46.67
CA ALA A 105 10.68 4.78 45.88
C ALA A 105 9.24 4.47 45.44
N LEU A 106 8.86 3.19 45.42
CA LEU A 106 7.48 2.78 45.13
C LEU A 106 6.59 2.92 46.36
N GLN A 107 5.52 3.70 46.22
CA GLN A 107 4.40 3.69 47.16
C GLN A 107 3.20 3.07 46.44
N ILE A 108 2.78 1.91 46.95
CA ILE A 108 1.56 1.23 46.53
C ILE A 108 0.50 1.66 47.54
N GLY A 109 -0.47 2.44 47.10
CA GLY A 109 -1.58 2.80 47.97
C GLY A 109 -2.42 1.57 48.27
N ASP A 110 -2.55 1.22 49.54
CA ASP A 110 -3.65 0.36 49.97
C ASP A 110 -4.95 1.04 49.57
N ALA A 111 -5.83 0.33 48.87
CA ALA A 111 -7.19 0.76 48.54
C ALA A 111 -8.10 0.88 49.79
N GLY A 112 -7.57 1.33 50.92
CA GLY A 112 -8.21 1.28 52.22
C GLY A 112 -7.59 2.18 53.28
N ALA A 113 -7.19 3.42 52.97
CA ALA A 113 -6.92 4.44 54.01
C ALA A 113 -6.87 5.87 53.45
N ALA A 114 -7.95 6.33 52.82
CA ALA A 114 -8.21 7.77 52.68
C ALA A 114 -9.64 8.04 53.17
N SER A 115 -9.79 8.16 54.48
CA SER A 115 -11.01 8.58 55.15
C SER A 115 -11.26 10.07 54.90
N GLY A 116 -11.85 10.36 53.74
CA GLY A 116 -12.63 11.57 53.50
C GLY A 116 -14.04 11.14 53.09
N THR A 117 -14.96 11.12 54.04
CA THR A 117 -16.34 10.65 53.88
C THR A 117 -17.08 11.40 52.77
N VAL A 118 -17.32 10.73 51.65
CA VAL A 118 -18.47 10.95 50.78
C VAL A 118 -19.11 9.57 50.59
N ASP A 119 -20.30 9.38 51.16
CA ASP A 119 -21.10 8.17 51.01
C ASP A 119 -21.41 7.94 49.52
N ALA A 120 -20.61 7.10 48.86
CA ALA A 120 -21.02 6.41 47.65
C ALA A 120 -21.50 5.01 48.07
N PRO A 121 -22.69 4.57 47.63
CA PRO A 121 -23.16 3.23 47.98
C PRO A 121 -22.20 2.19 47.41
N VAL A 122 -21.60 1.37 48.29
CA VAL A 122 -20.76 0.24 47.90
C VAL A 122 -21.63 -0.74 47.12
N VAL A 123 -21.43 -0.77 45.81
CA VAL A 123 -22.11 -1.72 44.92
C VAL A 123 -21.50 -3.11 45.19
N PRO A 124 -22.31 -4.12 45.54
CA PRO A 124 -21.79 -5.45 45.84
C PRO A 124 -21.06 -6.08 44.64
N PRO A 125 -20.04 -6.93 44.87
CA PRO A 125 -19.27 -7.57 43.80
C PRO A 125 -20.11 -8.36 42.78
N TRP A 126 -21.22 -8.94 43.24
CA TRP A 126 -22.15 -9.66 42.36
C TRP A 126 -22.88 -8.74 41.37
N ARG A 127 -23.06 -7.45 41.71
CA ARG A 127 -23.71 -6.47 40.84
C ARG A 127 -22.76 -6.01 39.73
N GLN A 128 -21.48 -5.80 40.04
CA GLN A 128 -20.45 -5.49 39.03
C GLN A 128 -20.37 -6.57 37.95
N ILE A 129 -20.36 -7.84 38.37
CA ILE A 129 -20.33 -8.99 37.45
C ILE A 129 -21.60 -9.06 36.60
N LEU A 130 -22.77 -8.71 37.16
CA LEU A 130 -24.02 -8.72 36.41
C LEU A 130 -24.17 -7.51 35.48
N ASP A 131 -23.66 -6.33 35.85
CA ASP A 131 -23.65 -5.13 35.01
C ASP A 131 -22.69 -5.29 33.82
N GLU A 132 -21.65 -6.13 33.93
CA GLU A 132 -20.78 -6.54 32.82
C GLU A 132 -21.46 -7.48 31.80
N VAL A 133 -22.36 -8.34 32.27
CA VAL A 133 -22.95 -9.44 31.47
C VAL A 133 -24.32 -9.08 30.90
N LEU A 134 -25.07 -8.23 31.59
CA LEU A 134 -26.42 -7.85 31.19
C LEU A 134 -26.39 -6.56 30.34
N PRO A 135 -27.19 -6.48 29.25
CA PRO A 135 -27.36 -5.22 28.54
C PRO A 135 -27.94 -4.18 29.52
N PRO A 136 -27.46 -2.92 29.48
CA PRO A 136 -27.86 -1.91 30.43
C PRO A 136 -29.38 -1.71 30.37
N VAL A 137 -30.00 -1.61 31.54
CA VAL A 137 -31.39 -1.13 31.64
C VAL A 137 -31.40 0.28 31.06
N ARG A 138 -32.29 0.57 30.11
CA ARG A 138 -32.51 1.94 29.61
C ARG A 138 -33.01 2.78 30.78
N GLU A 139 -32.10 3.38 31.53
CA GLU A 139 -32.42 4.47 32.44
C GLU A 139 -32.92 5.62 31.57
N GLU A 140 -34.10 6.14 31.89
CA GLU A 140 -34.62 7.34 31.25
C GLU A 140 -33.56 8.44 31.37
N GLU A 141 -33.15 8.96 30.21
CA GLU A 141 -32.13 9.97 30.03
C GLU A 141 -32.29 11.09 31.06
N SER A 142 -31.35 11.17 32.02
CA SER A 142 -31.26 12.36 32.86
C SER A 142 -30.93 13.54 31.95
N PRO A 143 -31.67 14.67 32.04
CA PRO A 143 -31.37 15.82 31.21
C PRO A 143 -29.93 16.27 31.48
N VAL A 144 -29.17 16.53 30.40
CA VAL A 144 -27.74 16.92 30.34
C VAL A 144 -27.44 18.25 31.07
N GLY A 145 -28.37 18.78 31.88
CA GLY A 145 -28.40 20.13 32.42
C GLY A 145 -27.35 20.50 33.48
N LYS A 146 -26.26 19.74 33.63
CA LYS A 146 -25.14 20.08 34.53
C LYS A 146 -23.76 20.09 33.89
N LEU A 147 -23.60 19.73 32.62
CA LEU A 147 -22.31 19.74 31.92
C LEU A 147 -22.31 20.80 30.81
N CYS A 148 -21.22 21.55 30.71
CA CYS A 148 -20.93 22.42 29.57
C CYS A 148 -19.48 22.22 29.11
N LEU A 149 -19.15 22.67 27.91
CA LEU A 149 -17.76 22.86 27.50
C LEU A 149 -17.46 24.35 27.39
N PHE A 150 -16.48 24.81 28.15
CA PHE A 150 -15.89 26.11 27.94
C PHE A 150 -14.95 26.09 26.74
N VAL A 151 -15.01 27.12 25.92
CA VAL A 151 -14.15 27.35 24.77
C VAL A 151 -13.37 28.62 25.03
N ASP A 152 -12.05 28.57 24.88
CA ASP A 152 -11.17 29.72 25.04
C ASP A 152 -10.21 29.81 23.85
N ARG A 153 -10.00 31.03 23.36
CA ARG A 153 -8.94 31.32 22.39
C ARG A 153 -7.78 32.00 23.10
N GLN A 154 -6.60 31.39 23.02
CA GLN A 154 -5.33 32.00 23.46
C GLN A 154 -4.28 31.89 22.36
N GLY A 155 -3.75 33.03 21.91
CA GLY A 155 -2.79 33.05 20.80
C GLY A 155 -3.41 32.46 19.53
N LEU A 156 -2.80 31.45 18.93
CA LEU A 156 -3.34 30.78 17.74
C LEU A 156 -4.07 29.46 18.08
N SER A 157 -4.42 29.25 19.36
CA SER A 157 -5.00 28.01 19.87
C SER A 157 -6.45 28.23 20.32
N VAL A 158 -7.35 27.32 19.93
CA VAL A 158 -8.72 27.24 20.44
C VAL A 158 -8.82 25.97 21.25
N ARG A 159 -9.23 26.10 22.51
CA ARG A 159 -9.18 25.01 23.47
C ARG A 159 -10.49 24.84 24.18
N ILE A 160 -10.83 23.60 24.51
CA ILE A 160 -12.06 23.25 25.19
C ILE A 160 -11.82 22.63 26.56
N ARG A 161 -12.82 22.76 27.43
CA ARG A 161 -12.74 22.28 28.80
C ARG A 161 -14.12 21.96 29.37
N PRO A 162 -14.30 20.83 30.10
CA PRO A 162 -15.49 20.55 30.87
C PRO A 162 -15.75 21.56 32.01
N GLY A 163 -17.01 21.95 32.16
CA GLY A 163 -17.52 22.80 33.23
C GLY A 163 -18.85 22.29 33.77
N GLU A 164 -19.30 22.86 34.89
CA GLU A 164 -20.55 22.43 35.53
C GLU A 164 -21.50 23.57 35.91
N LYS A 165 -22.77 23.23 36.07
CA LYS A 165 -23.79 24.18 36.54
C LYS A 165 -23.70 24.33 38.06
N GLY A 166 -23.38 25.53 38.53
CA GLY A 166 -23.29 25.84 39.95
C GLY A 166 -24.66 25.87 40.65
N ARG A 167 -24.65 25.89 41.99
CA ARG A 167 -25.88 25.89 42.82
C ARG A 167 -26.85 27.04 42.53
N LYS A 168 -26.33 28.17 42.03
CA LYS A 168 -27.12 29.37 41.66
C LYS A 168 -27.59 29.35 40.20
N GLY A 169 -27.37 28.24 39.47
CA GLY A 169 -27.80 28.06 38.08
C GLY A 169 -26.84 28.58 37.01
N GLY A 170 -25.79 29.31 37.37
CA GLY A 170 -24.76 29.77 36.42
C GLY A 170 -23.68 28.71 36.13
N TRP A 171 -23.12 28.76 34.94
CA TRP A 171 -22.01 27.89 34.51
C TRP A 171 -20.69 28.33 35.15
N ILE A 172 -20.01 27.39 35.79
CA ILE A 172 -18.75 27.62 36.52
C ILE A 172 -17.72 26.55 36.15
N LYS A 173 -16.45 26.87 36.36
CA LYS A 173 -15.36 25.89 36.34
C LYS A 173 -15.67 24.70 37.26
N GLY A 174 -16.08 25.01 38.51
CA GLY A 174 -16.45 24.01 39.49
C GLY A 174 -15.34 22.99 39.76
N THR A 175 -15.73 21.76 40.05
CA THR A 175 -14.79 20.64 40.17
C THR A 175 -14.72 19.77 38.91
N MET A 176 -15.44 20.16 37.86
CA MET A 176 -15.52 19.42 36.61
C MET A 176 -14.22 19.58 35.80
N GLY A 177 -13.71 18.46 35.34
CA GLY A 177 -12.49 18.30 34.55
C GLY A 177 -12.57 17.01 33.74
N TRP A 178 -11.62 16.79 32.83
CA TRP A 178 -11.62 15.62 31.95
C TRP A 178 -11.58 14.30 32.72
N ASP A 179 -10.85 14.25 33.84
CA ASP A 179 -10.81 13.11 34.78
C ASP A 179 -12.17 12.78 35.42
N ARG A 180 -13.11 13.73 35.39
CA ARG A 180 -14.43 13.58 36.00
C ARG A 180 -15.58 13.42 35.01
N VAL A 181 -15.30 13.52 33.71
CA VAL A 181 -16.27 13.24 32.64
C VAL A 181 -16.92 11.86 32.78
N PRO A 182 -16.20 10.76 33.11
CA PRO A 182 -16.82 9.44 33.29
C PRO A 182 -17.91 9.40 34.38
N TYR A 183 -17.82 10.32 35.35
CA TYR A 183 -18.76 10.45 36.47
C TYR A 183 -19.82 11.53 36.24
N ALA A 184 -19.79 12.22 35.10
CA ALA A 184 -20.82 13.18 34.74
C ALA A 184 -22.14 12.43 34.51
N ARG A 185 -23.23 12.93 35.11
CA ARG A 185 -24.58 12.37 34.93
C ARG A 185 -25.17 12.85 33.60
N VAL A 186 -24.55 12.45 32.51
CA VAL A 186 -24.97 12.71 31.12
C VAL A 186 -25.19 11.37 30.41
N GLY A 187 -25.78 11.39 29.21
CA GLY A 187 -26.03 10.18 28.43
C GLY A 187 -24.73 9.43 28.10
N ARG A 188 -24.79 8.10 28.02
CA ARG A 188 -23.62 7.24 27.76
C ARG A 188 -22.86 7.62 26.49
N GLU A 189 -23.57 7.98 25.42
CA GLU A 189 -22.97 8.39 24.14
C GLU A 189 -22.19 9.71 24.27
N VAL A 190 -22.71 10.68 25.05
CA VAL A 190 -22.03 11.95 25.33
C VAL A 190 -20.77 11.70 26.16
N THR A 191 -20.85 10.87 27.19
CA THR A 191 -19.68 10.51 28.01
C THR A 191 -18.60 9.83 27.16
N ALA A 192 -18.97 8.81 26.39
CA ALA A 192 -18.04 8.07 25.55
C ALA A 192 -17.35 8.96 24.50
N LEU A 193 -18.08 9.90 23.90
CA LEU A 193 -17.49 10.84 22.95
C LEU A 193 -16.51 11.79 23.62
N LEU A 194 -16.85 12.35 24.79
CA LEU A 194 -15.94 13.23 25.52
C LEU A 194 -14.67 12.51 25.99
N GLU A 195 -14.79 11.25 26.41
CA GLU A 195 -13.64 10.38 26.71
C GLU A 195 -12.79 10.16 25.47
N THR A 196 -13.41 9.86 24.32
CA THR A 196 -12.71 9.69 23.03
C THR A 196 -11.94 10.95 22.64
N LEU A 197 -12.57 12.14 22.71
CA LEU A 197 -11.90 13.41 22.42
C LEU A 197 -10.70 13.63 23.35
N TYR A 198 -10.86 13.31 24.64
CA TYR A 198 -9.79 13.41 25.61
C TYR A 198 -8.64 12.44 25.30
N GLU A 199 -8.93 11.18 24.98
CA GLU A 199 -7.92 10.18 24.57
C GLU A 199 -7.16 10.60 23.32
N LEU A 200 -7.85 11.08 22.28
CA LEU A 200 -7.24 11.57 21.04
C LEU A 200 -6.29 12.75 21.29
N SER A 201 -6.53 13.56 22.33
CA SER A 201 -5.65 14.68 22.68
C SER A 201 -4.26 14.25 23.15
N PHE A 202 -4.11 13.01 23.63
CA PHE A 202 -2.81 12.44 24.01
C PHE A 202 -2.02 11.96 22.79
N GLN A 203 -2.69 11.47 21.75
CA GLN A 203 -2.06 10.86 20.57
C GLN A 203 -1.44 11.90 19.62
N GLY A 204 -2.11 13.05 19.44
CA GLY A 204 -1.65 14.10 18.52
C GLY A 204 -0.34 14.79 18.94
N TYR A 205 0.05 14.71 20.22
CA TYR A 205 1.26 15.35 20.75
C TYR A 205 2.53 14.50 20.58
N ASP A 206 2.40 13.17 20.49
CA ASP A 206 3.53 12.25 20.48
C ASP A 206 4.32 12.27 19.16
N ARG A 207 3.68 12.73 18.06
CA ARG A 207 4.27 12.77 16.71
C ARG A 207 5.31 13.89 16.48
N TYR A 208 5.43 14.86 17.38
CA TYR A 208 6.24 16.07 17.19
C TYR A 208 7.49 16.18 18.09
N GLY A 209 7.95 15.07 18.68
CA GLY A 209 9.28 15.02 19.34
C GLY A 209 9.43 15.88 20.59
N ARG A 210 8.32 16.28 21.22
CA ARG A 210 8.27 16.73 22.61
C ARG A 210 7.38 15.76 23.35
N GLY A 211 7.96 14.66 23.81
CA GLY A 211 7.27 13.67 24.63
C GLY A 211 6.63 14.36 25.82
N TYR A 212 5.32 14.21 25.94
CA TYR A 212 4.43 14.40 27.09
C TYR A 212 3.04 14.69 26.50
N GLY A 213 2.17 13.66 26.48
CA GLY A 213 0.76 13.83 26.16
C GLY A 213 0.11 14.91 27.04
N PHE A 214 -0.90 15.58 26.50
CA PHE A 214 -1.48 16.77 27.14
C PHE A 214 -2.26 16.42 28.43
N ALA A 215 -1.60 16.47 29.59
CA ALA A 215 -2.23 16.36 30.91
C ALA A 215 -2.80 17.71 31.42
N GLY A 216 -3.22 18.59 30.50
CA GLY A 216 -3.69 19.92 30.83
C GLY A 216 -5.20 20.00 31.02
N GLU A 217 -5.63 21.04 31.72
CA GLU A 217 -7.05 21.31 32.00
C GLU A 217 -7.85 21.76 30.75
N TRP A 218 -7.16 22.11 29.66
CA TRP A 218 -7.70 22.74 28.45
C TRP A 218 -7.28 22.01 27.18
N LEU A 219 -8.15 21.18 26.62
CA LEU A 219 -7.84 20.38 25.45
C LEU A 219 -7.75 21.26 24.19
N PRO A 220 -6.59 21.37 23.52
CA PRO A 220 -6.46 22.13 22.28
C PRO A 220 -7.07 21.38 21.09
N LEU A 221 -7.82 22.10 20.26
CA LEU A 221 -8.54 21.53 19.13
C LEU A 221 -7.75 21.57 17.82
N GLU A 222 -6.77 22.46 17.69
CA GLU A 222 -6.03 22.65 16.43
C GLU A 222 -5.21 21.44 15.96
N HIS A 223 -4.79 20.56 16.88
CA HIS A 223 -3.95 19.39 16.59
C HIS A 223 -4.65 18.07 16.94
N LEU A 224 -5.96 18.11 17.18
CA LEU A 224 -6.70 16.90 17.51
C LEU A 224 -6.83 16.04 16.24
N ASP A 225 -6.28 14.83 16.27
CA ASP A 225 -6.33 13.85 15.17
C ASP A 225 -7.73 13.22 15.06
N ASP A 226 -8.73 14.07 14.83
CA ASP A 226 -10.15 13.72 14.74
C ASP A 226 -10.76 14.20 13.42
N PRO A 227 -10.85 13.30 12.41
CA PRO A 227 -11.50 13.60 11.14
C PRO A 227 -13.01 13.89 11.23
N GLN A 228 -13.62 13.73 12.41
CA GLN A 228 -15.05 13.94 12.66
C GLN A 228 -15.31 15.05 13.69
N LEU A 229 -14.31 15.90 14.00
CA LEU A 229 -14.42 16.93 15.03
C LEU A 229 -15.67 17.81 14.92
N TRP A 230 -16.02 18.28 13.71
CA TRP A 230 -17.25 19.06 13.51
C TRP A 230 -18.52 18.29 13.94
N GLU A 231 -18.63 17.04 13.51
CA GLU A 231 -19.79 16.20 13.82
C GLU A 231 -19.86 15.87 15.30
N HIS A 232 -18.72 15.67 15.96
CA HIS A 232 -18.63 15.48 17.40
C HIS A 232 -19.07 16.72 18.18
N LEU A 233 -18.60 17.92 17.82
CA LEU A 233 -19.01 19.16 18.46
C LEU A 233 -20.51 19.44 18.28
N ARG A 234 -21.05 19.14 17.09
CA ARG A 234 -22.48 19.27 16.80
C ARG A 234 -23.32 18.25 17.57
N PHE A 235 -22.88 16.99 17.63
CA PHE A 235 -23.54 15.96 18.43
C PHE A 235 -23.63 16.37 19.91
N LEU A 236 -22.54 16.88 20.48
CA LEU A 236 -22.51 17.36 21.86
C LEU A 236 -23.48 18.53 22.08
N HIS A 237 -23.53 19.48 21.14
CA HIS A 237 -24.46 20.60 21.16
C HIS A 237 -25.93 20.12 21.11
N ASP A 238 -26.26 19.24 20.17
CA ASP A 238 -27.61 18.70 19.97
C ASP A 238 -28.07 17.82 21.14
N ALA A 239 -27.14 17.13 21.79
CA ALA A 239 -27.39 16.38 23.03
C ALA A 239 -27.57 17.28 24.27
N GLY A 240 -27.43 18.60 24.13
CA GLY A 240 -27.67 19.59 25.17
C GLY A 240 -26.46 19.97 26.02
N VAL A 241 -25.24 19.65 25.58
CA VAL A 241 -24.00 20.18 26.19
C VAL A 241 -23.78 21.60 25.68
N GLU A 242 -23.95 22.60 26.55
CA GLU A 242 -23.73 24.01 26.17
C GLU A 242 -22.25 24.28 25.87
N LEU A 243 -21.96 24.84 24.70
CA LEU A 243 -20.64 25.34 24.33
C LEU A 243 -20.58 26.84 24.65
N LEU A 244 -19.69 27.24 25.55
CA LEU A 244 -19.66 28.61 26.10
C LEU A 244 -18.27 29.20 26.07
N THR A 245 -18.12 30.47 25.77
CA THR A 245 -16.83 31.16 25.90
C THR A 245 -16.37 31.18 27.35
N TRP A 246 -15.06 31.06 27.56
CA TRP A 246 -14.48 31.13 28.91
C TRP A 246 -14.73 32.49 29.56
N GLU A 247 -14.43 33.57 28.84
CA GLU A 247 -14.74 34.92 29.28
C GLU A 247 -16.18 35.29 28.90
N GLY A 248 -16.95 35.81 29.86
CA GLY A 248 -18.33 36.25 29.64
C GLY A 248 -19.39 35.14 29.61
N ARG A 249 -19.01 33.86 29.44
CA ARG A 249 -19.94 32.71 29.39
C ARG A 249 -20.99 32.87 28.27
N VAL A 250 -20.55 33.39 27.12
CA VAL A 250 -21.42 33.61 25.96
C VAL A 250 -21.51 32.32 25.15
N PRO A 251 -22.69 31.93 24.64
CA PRO A 251 -22.80 30.77 23.76
C PRO A 251 -21.87 30.87 22.55
N VAL A 252 -21.20 29.77 22.24
CA VAL A 252 -20.48 29.56 20.99
C VAL A 252 -21.50 29.15 19.93
N ASP A 253 -21.52 29.87 18.82
CA ASP A 253 -22.48 29.61 17.75
C ASP A 253 -21.98 28.52 16.81
N LEU A 254 -22.83 27.54 16.49
CA LEU A 254 -22.54 26.51 15.50
C LEU A 254 -23.33 26.85 14.25
N SER A 255 -22.63 27.35 13.23
CA SER A 255 -23.24 27.81 12.00
C SER A 255 -23.22 26.71 10.94
N ASP A 256 -24.38 26.44 10.34
CA ASP A 256 -24.50 25.56 9.17
C ASP A 256 -23.95 26.21 7.88
N ALA A 257 -23.53 27.48 7.93
CA ALA A 257 -22.88 28.14 6.80
C ALA A 257 -21.55 27.44 6.49
N PRO A 258 -21.40 26.82 5.30
CA PRO A 258 -20.21 26.05 4.97
C PRO A 258 -19.00 26.97 4.80
N ALA A 259 -17.87 26.55 5.36
CA ALA A 259 -16.57 27.14 5.12
C ALA A 259 -15.79 26.33 4.09
N ALA A 260 -14.98 26.99 3.27
CA ALA A 260 -14.06 26.33 2.34
C ALA A 260 -12.78 27.15 2.18
N LEU A 261 -11.65 26.45 2.07
CA LEU A 261 -10.36 27.02 1.69
C LEU A 261 -10.11 26.71 0.22
N GLN A 262 -9.82 27.73 -0.57
CA GLN A 262 -9.67 27.64 -2.03
C GLN A 262 -8.42 28.40 -2.47
N ALA A 263 -7.95 28.12 -3.67
CA ALA A 263 -6.93 28.92 -4.34
C ALA A 263 -7.63 29.86 -5.36
N GLY A 264 -7.75 31.13 -4.99
CA GLY A 264 -8.27 32.17 -5.89
C GLY A 264 -7.18 32.64 -6.85
N ILE A 265 -7.46 32.61 -8.15
CA ILE A 265 -6.56 33.12 -9.18
C ILE A 265 -7.25 34.26 -9.93
N THR A 266 -6.58 35.41 -9.96
CA THR A 266 -7.03 36.61 -10.68
C THR A 266 -5.99 37.01 -11.72
N GLU A 267 -6.43 37.43 -12.89
CA GLU A 267 -5.59 37.94 -13.96
C GLU A 267 -5.53 39.47 -13.87
N GLY A 268 -4.33 39.97 -13.55
CA GLY A 268 -4.03 41.38 -13.46
C GLY A 268 -3.63 42.01 -14.80
N PRO A 269 -3.16 43.27 -14.79
CA PRO A 269 -2.59 43.90 -15.97
C PRO A 269 -1.40 43.10 -16.52
N ASP A 270 -1.16 43.23 -17.83
CA ASP A 270 -0.11 42.52 -18.56
C ASP A 270 -0.18 40.99 -18.50
N ALA A 271 -1.37 40.41 -18.29
CA ALA A 271 -1.62 38.96 -18.20
C ALA A 271 -0.86 38.24 -17.06
N ALA A 272 -0.43 39.00 -16.04
CA ALA A 272 0.14 38.45 -14.81
C ALA A 272 -0.96 37.81 -13.95
N LEU A 273 -0.67 36.67 -13.33
CA LEU A 273 -1.62 35.99 -12.44
C LEU A 273 -1.25 36.29 -10.99
N ARG A 274 -2.26 36.65 -10.20
CA ARG A 274 -2.18 36.65 -8.74
C ARG A 274 -2.87 35.39 -8.23
N VAL A 275 -2.14 34.59 -7.47
CA VAL A 275 -2.68 33.43 -6.76
C VAL A 275 -2.79 33.81 -5.30
N ALA A 276 -3.93 33.53 -4.67
CA ALA A 276 -4.20 33.79 -3.26
C ALA A 276 -4.91 32.61 -2.60
N GLY A 277 -4.58 32.32 -1.34
CA GLY A 277 -5.39 31.45 -0.50
C GLY A 277 -6.64 32.19 -0.04
N GLU A 278 -7.81 31.70 -0.41
CA GLU A 278 -9.09 32.34 -0.12
C GLU A 278 -9.95 31.48 0.80
N LEU A 279 -10.32 32.06 1.93
CA LEU A 279 -11.28 31.49 2.84
C LEU A 279 -12.67 32.03 2.51
N THR A 280 -13.64 31.16 2.31
CA THR A 280 -15.04 31.55 2.09
C THR A 280 -15.93 30.99 3.19
N VAL A 281 -16.99 31.71 3.53
CA VAL A 281 -18.07 31.28 4.43
C VAL A 281 -19.40 31.57 3.74
N ALA A 282 -20.25 30.56 3.61
CA ALA A 282 -21.49 30.63 2.81
C ALA A 282 -21.25 31.07 1.35
N GLY A 283 -20.06 30.75 0.80
CA GLY A 283 -19.66 31.16 -0.56
C GLY A 283 -19.17 32.60 -0.69
N GLU A 284 -19.19 33.38 0.39
CA GLU A 284 -18.68 34.75 0.40
C GLU A 284 -17.24 34.78 0.93
N PRO A 285 -16.34 35.57 0.33
CA PRO A 285 -14.96 35.68 0.80
C PRO A 285 -14.89 36.30 2.18
N VAL A 286 -14.10 35.68 3.05
CA VAL A 286 -13.84 36.17 4.40
C VAL A 286 -12.85 37.32 4.31
N VAL A 287 -13.29 38.51 4.71
CA VAL A 287 -12.45 39.71 4.78
C VAL A 287 -11.76 39.76 6.14
N ASP A 288 -10.43 39.83 6.14
CA ASP A 288 -9.65 40.06 7.35
C ASP A 288 -10.04 41.41 7.97
N ARG A 289 -10.67 41.36 9.14
CA ARG A 289 -11.07 42.53 9.92
C ARG A 289 -10.22 42.62 11.19
N PRO A 290 -9.76 43.82 11.59
CA PRO A 290 -9.04 43.97 12.85
C PRO A 290 -9.83 43.39 14.03
N GLY A 291 -9.17 42.51 14.80
CA GLY A 291 -9.78 41.82 15.95
C GLY A 291 -10.63 40.60 15.59
N THR A 292 -10.66 40.16 14.33
CA THR A 292 -11.25 38.87 13.92
C THR A 292 -10.14 37.90 13.53
N ASP A 293 -10.09 36.75 14.18
CA ASP A 293 -9.15 35.67 13.88
C ASP A 293 -9.89 34.47 13.26
N HIS A 294 -9.24 33.81 12.30
CA HIS A 294 -9.75 32.63 11.59
C HIS A 294 -8.83 31.46 11.88
N LEU A 295 -9.32 30.44 12.59
CA LEU A 295 -8.51 29.32 13.09
C LEU A 295 -9.12 27.99 12.62
N PHE A 296 -8.32 27.19 11.90
CA PHE A 296 -8.68 25.83 11.52
C PHE A 296 -8.49 24.88 12.72
N LEU A 297 -9.48 24.04 12.99
CA LEU A 297 -9.51 23.12 14.11
C LEU A 297 -9.62 21.67 13.62
N GLY A 298 -8.82 20.79 14.23
CA GLY A 298 -8.67 19.38 13.89
C GLY A 298 -7.50 19.12 12.93
N ASN A 299 -7.10 17.86 12.84
CA ASN A 299 -6.09 17.37 11.91
C ASN A 299 -6.56 16.06 11.23
N PRO A 300 -7.05 16.11 9.98
CA PRO A 300 -7.25 17.32 9.16
C PRO A 300 -8.34 18.23 9.72
N ALA A 301 -8.28 19.52 9.42
CA ALA A 301 -9.20 20.48 9.97
C ALA A 301 -10.58 20.40 9.32
N THR A 302 -11.58 20.06 10.13
CA THR A 302 -12.98 19.94 9.69
C THR A 302 -13.85 21.07 10.23
N THR A 303 -13.31 21.91 11.12
CA THR A 303 -14.01 23.05 11.72
C THR A 303 -13.19 24.31 11.55
N LEU A 304 -13.85 25.42 11.19
CA LEU A 304 -13.28 26.76 11.19
C LEU A 304 -13.87 27.54 12.36
N ALA A 305 -13.02 28.07 13.25
CA ALA A 305 -13.40 29.03 14.27
C ALA A 305 -13.17 30.46 13.79
N VAL A 306 -14.25 31.26 13.78
CA VAL A 306 -14.21 32.71 13.60
C VAL A 306 -14.31 33.35 14.98
N VAL A 307 -13.23 33.97 15.43
CA VAL A 307 -13.12 34.55 16.77
C VAL A 307 -13.09 36.06 16.66
N GLN A 308 -14.17 36.71 17.09
CA GLN A 308 -14.25 38.16 17.18
C GLN A 308 -13.91 38.63 18.59
N SER A 309 -12.81 39.35 18.72
CA SER A 309 -12.36 39.91 20.00
C SER A 309 -13.13 41.19 20.32
N GLY A 310 -13.97 41.15 21.35
CA GLY A 310 -14.68 42.32 21.88
C GLY A 310 -14.00 42.93 23.11
N PRO A 311 -14.45 44.10 23.59
CA PRO A 311 -13.86 44.78 24.75
C PRO A 311 -14.04 44.05 26.10
N ARG A 312 -14.99 43.09 26.17
CA ARG A 312 -15.38 42.40 27.42
C ARG A 312 -15.40 40.88 27.33
N HIS A 313 -15.51 40.34 26.13
CA HIS A 313 -15.54 38.91 25.84
C HIS A 313 -15.25 38.70 24.36
N GLN A 314 -14.87 37.48 24.02
CA GLN A 314 -14.77 37.02 22.64
C GLN A 314 -16.12 36.47 22.19
N GLN A 315 -16.45 36.61 20.91
CA GLN A 315 -17.54 35.88 20.27
C GLN A 315 -16.93 34.85 19.32
N ILE A 316 -17.30 33.58 19.50
CA ILE A 316 -16.76 32.47 18.71
C ILE A 316 -17.91 31.87 17.91
N THR A 317 -17.73 31.77 16.59
CA THR A 317 -18.61 31.05 15.68
C THR A 317 -17.82 29.91 15.05
N LEU A 318 -18.37 28.71 15.08
CA LEU A 318 -17.78 27.53 14.47
C LEU A 318 -18.54 27.21 13.17
N HIS A 319 -17.79 26.97 12.10
CA HIS A 319 -18.32 26.59 10.79
C HIS A 319 -17.80 25.21 10.40
N ARG A 320 -18.65 24.42 9.74
CA ARG A 320 -18.22 23.19 9.07
C ARG A 320 -17.32 23.53 7.89
N VAL A 321 -16.14 22.92 7.83
CA VAL A 321 -15.31 22.97 6.63
C VAL A 321 -15.79 21.88 5.66
N THR A 322 -16.05 22.27 4.41
CA THR A 322 -16.65 21.38 3.41
C THR A 322 -15.71 20.26 3.00
N GLU A 323 -14.44 20.60 2.79
CA GLU A 323 -13.35 19.68 2.49
C GLU A 323 -12.29 19.77 3.60
N PRO A 324 -11.87 18.65 4.22
CA PRO A 324 -10.91 18.71 5.32
C PRO A 324 -9.62 19.43 4.92
N VAL A 325 -9.25 20.45 5.67
CA VAL A 325 -8.06 21.27 5.40
C VAL A 325 -6.85 20.66 6.12
N THR A 326 -5.89 20.17 5.36
CA THR A 326 -4.61 19.73 5.93
C THR A 326 -3.75 20.91 6.36
N ARG A 327 -2.76 20.66 7.20
CA ARG A 327 -1.79 21.69 7.59
C ARG A 327 -1.05 22.28 6.39
N ASP A 328 -0.69 21.45 5.42
CA ASP A 328 0.01 21.90 4.21
C ASP A 328 -0.86 22.84 3.38
N MET A 329 -2.18 22.57 3.28
CA MET A 329 -3.14 23.46 2.63
C MET A 329 -3.25 24.80 3.37
N ALA A 330 -3.35 24.79 4.70
CA ALA A 330 -3.43 26.00 5.50
C ALA A 330 -2.15 26.84 5.42
N VAL A 331 -0.98 26.20 5.47
CA VAL A 331 0.33 26.85 5.31
C VAL A 331 0.46 27.42 3.90
N LEU A 332 0.10 26.66 2.87
CA LEU A 332 0.11 27.13 1.48
C LEU A 332 -0.77 28.37 1.33
N ALA A 333 -2.02 28.34 1.82
CA ALA A 333 -2.91 29.48 1.75
C ALA A 333 -2.35 30.73 2.44
N ASP A 334 -1.67 30.56 3.58
CA ASP A 334 -1.05 31.67 4.31
C ASP A 334 0.16 32.27 3.57
N HIS A 335 0.98 31.42 2.91
CA HIS A 335 2.16 31.86 2.15
C HIS A 335 1.80 32.40 0.76
N VAL A 336 0.69 31.95 0.19
CA VAL A 336 0.22 32.34 -1.15
C VAL A 336 -0.60 33.63 -1.12
N ARG A 337 -0.73 34.34 0.02
CA ARG A 337 -1.51 35.59 0.12
C ARG A 337 -1.17 36.68 -0.93
N ASP A 338 0.03 36.65 -1.53
CA ASP A 338 0.41 37.54 -2.63
C ASP A 338 1.43 36.91 -3.60
N LEU A 339 1.15 35.68 -4.07
CA LEU A 339 1.99 35.07 -5.11
C LEU A 339 1.67 35.70 -6.47
N GLN A 340 2.68 36.31 -7.10
CA GLN A 340 2.59 36.93 -8.42
C GLN A 340 3.33 36.06 -9.43
N VAL A 341 2.64 35.64 -10.50
CA VAL A 341 3.18 34.92 -11.64
C VAL A 341 3.21 35.87 -12.82
N THR A 342 4.39 36.13 -13.38
CA THR A 342 4.51 37.04 -14.52
C THR A 342 3.95 36.40 -15.80
N ALA A 343 3.67 37.20 -16.83
CA ALA A 343 3.24 36.66 -18.12
C ALA A 343 4.28 35.74 -18.79
N ALA A 344 5.57 35.94 -18.51
CA ALA A 344 6.64 35.08 -19.03
C ALA A 344 6.60 33.68 -18.38
N ASP A 345 6.27 33.62 -17.09
CA ASP A 345 6.28 32.39 -16.29
C ASP A 345 4.92 31.66 -16.30
N ARG A 346 3.87 32.29 -16.87
CA ARG A 346 2.50 31.76 -16.88
C ARG A 346 2.41 30.34 -17.46
N ALA A 347 3.10 30.09 -18.58
CA ALA A 347 3.02 28.79 -19.24
C ALA A 347 3.60 27.66 -18.37
N GLU A 348 4.73 27.92 -17.70
CA GLU A 348 5.35 26.98 -16.75
C GLU A 348 4.48 26.80 -15.50
N PHE A 349 3.94 27.89 -14.96
CA PHE A 349 3.00 27.83 -13.83
C PHE A 349 1.78 26.96 -14.15
N GLU A 350 1.14 27.20 -15.30
CA GLU A 350 -0.05 26.47 -15.73
C GLU A 350 0.23 24.99 -16.03
N SER A 351 1.43 24.65 -16.53
CA SER A 351 1.77 23.26 -16.85
C SER A 351 2.27 22.46 -15.65
N ASP A 352 3.06 23.06 -14.76
CA ASP A 352 3.86 22.33 -13.78
C ASP A 352 3.37 22.53 -12.33
N TYR A 353 2.73 23.66 -12.04
CA TYR A 353 2.35 24.06 -10.67
C TYR A 353 0.84 24.08 -10.44
N LEU A 354 0.05 24.64 -11.37
CA LEU A 354 -1.41 24.68 -11.27
C LEU A 354 -2.03 23.28 -11.05
N PRO A 355 -1.60 22.22 -11.74
CA PRO A 355 -2.03 20.85 -11.44
C PRO A 355 -1.83 20.43 -9.97
N ARG A 356 -0.68 20.79 -9.39
CA ARG A 356 -0.34 20.44 -8.01
C ARG A 356 -1.18 21.23 -7.01
N ILE A 357 -1.50 22.49 -7.33
CA ILE A 357 -2.41 23.31 -6.54
C ILE A 357 -3.82 22.72 -6.59
N ARG A 358 -4.32 22.29 -7.76
CA ARG A 358 -5.65 21.65 -7.92
C ARG A 358 -5.80 20.37 -7.11
N ASN A 359 -4.72 19.60 -6.93
CA ASN A 359 -4.72 18.42 -6.07
C ASN A 359 -4.83 18.75 -4.57
N LEU A 360 -4.51 19.99 -4.17
CA LEU A 360 -4.51 20.43 -2.77
C LEU A 360 -5.70 21.32 -2.44
N LEU A 361 -6.11 22.21 -3.34
CA LEU A 361 -7.14 23.21 -3.13
C LEU A 361 -8.00 23.34 -4.38
N ALA A 362 -9.31 23.52 -4.19
CA ALA A 362 -10.18 23.93 -5.28
C ALA A 362 -9.70 25.26 -5.86
N VAL A 363 -9.46 25.31 -7.18
CA VAL A 363 -9.02 26.52 -7.88
C VAL A 363 -10.23 27.26 -8.41
N THR A 364 -10.35 28.54 -8.06
CA THR A 364 -11.43 29.43 -8.51
C THR A 364 -10.87 30.71 -9.10
N SER A 365 -11.68 31.42 -9.89
CA SER A 365 -11.39 32.81 -10.29
C SER A 365 -12.47 33.72 -9.72
N PRO A 366 -12.20 34.40 -8.59
CA PRO A 366 -13.22 35.13 -7.82
C PRO A 366 -13.89 36.26 -8.62
N ASP A 367 -13.15 36.91 -9.50
CA ASP A 367 -13.61 38.02 -10.35
C ASP A 367 -13.92 37.57 -11.79
N GLY A 368 -13.78 36.27 -12.08
CA GLY A 368 -13.97 35.70 -13.42
C GLY A 368 -12.93 36.14 -14.46
N SER A 369 -11.82 36.75 -14.04
CA SER A 369 -10.75 37.22 -14.93
C SER A 369 -9.89 36.10 -15.49
N TYR A 370 -9.83 34.95 -14.81
CA TYR A 370 -8.99 33.82 -15.16
C TYR A 370 -9.84 32.58 -15.48
N THR A 371 -9.54 31.93 -16.61
CA THR A 371 -10.10 30.61 -16.94
C THR A 371 -8.97 29.58 -16.86
N PRO A 372 -8.94 28.73 -15.82
CA PRO A 372 -7.94 27.70 -15.68
C PRO A 372 -7.94 26.73 -16.88
N PRO A 373 -6.79 26.39 -17.49
CA PRO A 373 -6.73 25.45 -18.60
C PRO A 373 -7.23 24.07 -18.18
N GLU A 374 -7.79 23.29 -19.12
CA GLU A 374 -8.20 21.92 -18.82
C GLU A 374 -6.99 21.12 -18.29
N PRO A 375 -7.15 20.41 -17.16
CA PRO A 375 -6.05 19.62 -16.61
C PRO A 375 -5.64 18.53 -17.61
N ARG A 376 -4.33 18.32 -17.73
CA ARG A 376 -3.83 17.22 -18.56
C ARG A 376 -4.26 15.89 -17.91
N ARG A 377 -4.88 15.01 -18.69
CA ARG A 377 -5.27 13.69 -18.21
C ARG A 377 -4.03 12.83 -17.93
N ALA A 378 -4.15 11.91 -16.98
CA ALA A 378 -3.08 10.98 -16.65
C ALA A 378 -2.64 10.17 -17.89
N VAL A 379 -1.33 9.99 -18.04
CA VAL A 379 -0.72 9.21 -19.13
C VAL A 379 -0.09 7.95 -18.54
N LEU A 380 -0.44 6.79 -19.08
CA LEU A 380 0.21 5.53 -18.72
C LEU A 380 1.58 5.48 -19.40
N VAL A 381 2.63 5.46 -18.59
CA VAL A 381 3.99 5.29 -19.08
C VAL A 381 4.40 3.83 -18.94
N ILE A 382 4.72 3.21 -20.07
CA ILE A 382 5.23 1.85 -20.16
C ILE A 382 6.71 1.94 -20.52
N GLU A 383 7.57 1.64 -19.55
CA GLU A 383 9.00 1.53 -19.79
C GLU A 383 9.33 0.12 -20.28
N VAL A 384 10.00 0.03 -21.43
CA VAL A 384 10.42 -1.21 -22.08
C VAL A 384 11.94 -1.32 -21.97
N SER A 385 12.40 -2.27 -21.17
CA SER A 385 13.82 -2.52 -20.95
C SER A 385 14.25 -3.87 -21.53
N PRO A 386 15.08 -3.93 -22.59
CA PRO A 386 15.56 -5.19 -23.12
C PRO A 386 16.51 -5.89 -22.14
N VAL A 387 16.40 -7.22 -22.05
CA VAL A 387 17.31 -8.07 -21.31
C VAL A 387 18.22 -8.77 -22.31
N LEU A 388 19.51 -8.51 -22.24
CA LEU A 388 20.52 -9.05 -23.15
C LEU A 388 21.40 -10.08 -22.42
N ASP A 389 21.91 -11.07 -23.15
CA ASP A 389 22.97 -11.97 -22.65
C ASP A 389 24.38 -11.39 -22.88
N GLU A 390 25.41 -12.17 -22.55
CA GLU A 390 26.82 -11.79 -22.73
C GLU A 390 27.21 -11.54 -24.19
N ALA A 391 26.45 -12.08 -25.15
CA ALA A 391 26.66 -11.89 -26.58
C ALA A 391 25.80 -10.74 -27.15
N GLU A 392 25.22 -9.90 -26.28
CA GLU A 392 24.30 -8.81 -26.62
C GLU A 392 23.01 -9.28 -27.34
N MET A 393 22.65 -10.56 -27.19
CA MET A 393 21.45 -11.11 -27.79
C MET A 393 20.25 -10.91 -26.87
N LEU A 394 19.11 -10.51 -27.45
CA LEU A 394 17.86 -10.34 -26.70
C LEU A 394 17.39 -11.68 -26.12
N THR A 395 17.32 -11.76 -24.79
CA THR A 395 16.81 -12.91 -24.03
C THR A 395 15.44 -12.65 -23.40
N GLY A 396 15.00 -11.40 -23.37
CA GLY A 396 13.70 -11.01 -22.85
C GLY A 396 13.51 -9.50 -22.80
N VAL A 397 12.39 -9.08 -22.22
CA VAL A 397 12.04 -7.67 -21.98
C VAL A 397 11.46 -7.56 -20.57
N ARG A 398 11.83 -6.52 -19.85
CA ARG A 398 11.20 -6.11 -18.59
C ARG A 398 10.31 -4.90 -18.85
N LEU A 399 9.10 -4.95 -18.33
CA LEU A 399 8.13 -3.87 -18.40
C LEU A 399 7.95 -3.25 -17.02
N THR A 400 8.05 -1.93 -16.96
CA THR A 400 7.64 -1.15 -15.78
C THR A 400 6.51 -0.22 -16.17
N GLN A 401 5.42 -0.25 -15.44
CA GLN A 401 4.27 0.62 -15.69
C GLN A 401 4.15 1.65 -14.57
N ARG A 402 3.95 2.92 -14.95
CA ARG A 402 3.69 4.00 -14.02
C ARG A 402 2.71 4.99 -14.62
N TRP A 403 1.98 5.68 -13.76
CA TRP A 403 1.12 6.77 -14.17
C TRP A 403 1.84 8.10 -14.03
N ASP A 404 1.90 8.85 -15.13
CA ASP A 404 2.30 10.26 -15.12
C ASP A 404 1.06 11.10 -14.81
N ARG A 405 0.93 11.51 -13.54
CA ARG A 405 -0.17 12.34 -13.01
C ARG A 405 0.22 13.81 -12.85
N SER A 406 1.29 14.25 -13.52
CA SER A 406 1.76 15.64 -13.47
C SER A 406 0.67 16.65 -13.85
N GLY A 407 -0.34 16.24 -14.64
CA GLY A 407 -1.51 17.03 -15.01
C GLY A 407 -2.58 17.25 -13.93
N GLY A 408 -2.44 16.61 -12.76
CA GLY A 408 -3.12 17.03 -11.52
C GLY A 408 -4.58 16.64 -11.40
N VAL A 409 -4.99 15.50 -11.98
CA VAL A 409 -6.28 14.89 -11.69
C VAL A 409 -6.09 13.39 -11.48
N ASP A 410 -6.45 12.91 -10.29
CA ASP A 410 -6.68 11.49 -10.04
C ASP A 410 -8.06 11.11 -10.65
N ASP A 411 -8.07 10.82 -11.95
CA ASP A 411 -9.25 10.37 -12.67
C ASP A 411 -9.21 8.86 -12.86
N ARG A 412 -9.67 8.13 -11.84
CA ARG A 412 -9.70 6.67 -11.86
C ARG A 412 -10.55 6.09 -13.00
N VAL A 413 -11.56 6.82 -13.46
CA VAL A 413 -12.42 6.37 -14.58
C VAL A 413 -11.63 6.44 -15.89
N HIS A 414 -10.91 7.53 -16.11
CA HIS A 414 -10.00 7.67 -17.24
C HIS A 414 -8.86 6.64 -17.18
N GLU A 415 -8.23 6.45 -16.01
CA GLU A 415 -7.14 5.48 -15.85
C GLU A 415 -7.57 4.05 -16.18
N GLU A 416 -8.75 3.62 -15.72
CA GLU A 416 -9.28 2.30 -16.06
C GLU A 416 -9.63 2.19 -17.55
N ALA A 417 -10.15 3.25 -18.17
CA ALA A 417 -10.45 3.25 -19.61
C ALA A 417 -9.19 3.09 -20.48
N VAL A 418 -8.08 3.72 -20.09
CA VAL A 418 -6.78 3.55 -20.75
C VAL A 418 -6.23 2.14 -20.52
N LEU A 419 -6.30 1.61 -19.29
CA LEU A 419 -5.90 0.22 -19.02
C LEU A 419 -6.74 -0.79 -19.80
N GLN A 420 -8.03 -0.54 -19.96
CA GLN A 420 -8.90 -1.37 -20.77
C GLN A 420 -8.49 -1.31 -22.25
N SER A 421 -8.20 -0.12 -22.78
CA SER A 421 -7.70 0.05 -24.16
C SER A 421 -6.39 -0.73 -24.40
N VAL A 422 -5.51 -0.78 -23.39
CA VAL A 422 -4.28 -1.58 -23.43
C VAL A 422 -4.57 -3.08 -23.37
N ARG A 423 -5.54 -3.51 -22.57
CA ARG A 423 -5.97 -4.92 -22.46
C ARG A 423 -6.68 -5.44 -23.71
N ASP A 424 -7.36 -4.56 -24.44
CA ASP A 424 -8.11 -4.88 -25.66
C ASP A 424 -7.20 -5.01 -26.89
N LEU A 425 -5.90 -4.71 -26.77
CA LEU A 425 -4.95 -4.93 -27.85
C LEU A 425 -4.71 -6.42 -28.08
N ASP A 426 -4.87 -6.85 -29.34
CA ASP A 426 -4.44 -8.18 -29.76
C ASP A 426 -2.92 -8.34 -29.59
N GLY A 427 -2.50 -9.38 -28.86
CA GLY A 427 -1.09 -9.70 -28.62
C GLY A 427 -0.86 -10.49 -27.34
N PRO A 428 0.41 -10.79 -26.99
CA PRO A 428 0.74 -11.35 -25.69
C PRO A 428 0.36 -10.39 -24.55
N PRO A 429 -0.05 -10.91 -23.38
CA PRO A 429 -0.32 -10.06 -22.21
C PRO A 429 0.95 -9.31 -21.79
N LEU A 430 0.78 -8.07 -21.33
CA LEU A 430 1.88 -7.26 -20.80
C LEU A 430 2.28 -7.76 -19.41
N GLU A 431 3.16 -8.75 -19.39
CA GLU A 431 3.77 -9.29 -18.17
C GLU A 431 4.96 -8.43 -17.74
N PRO A 432 5.22 -8.22 -16.42
CA PRO A 432 6.36 -7.44 -15.94
C PRO A 432 7.71 -7.95 -16.44
N SER A 433 7.80 -9.25 -16.72
CA SER A 433 8.98 -9.89 -17.28
C SER A 433 8.56 -10.87 -18.37
N MET A 434 9.01 -10.61 -19.59
CA MET A 434 8.74 -11.42 -20.76
C MET A 434 10.03 -12.13 -21.18
N SER A 435 9.95 -13.45 -21.32
CA SER A 435 11.04 -14.22 -21.92
C SER A 435 11.16 -13.92 -23.42
N ARG A 436 12.27 -14.30 -24.06
CA ARG A 436 12.54 -14.04 -25.49
C ARG A 436 11.35 -14.37 -26.40
N HIS A 437 10.68 -15.49 -26.16
CA HIS A 437 9.58 -15.93 -27.01
C HIS A 437 8.28 -15.14 -26.80
N GLN A 438 8.10 -14.49 -25.64
CA GLN A 438 6.99 -13.56 -25.41
C GLN A 438 7.35 -12.16 -25.91
N ALA A 439 8.61 -11.76 -25.70
CA ALA A 439 9.13 -10.44 -26.04
C ALA A 439 9.12 -10.19 -27.55
N VAL A 440 9.49 -11.17 -28.39
CA VAL A 440 9.56 -10.96 -29.85
C VAL A 440 8.21 -10.62 -30.47
N PRO A 441 7.12 -11.39 -30.25
CA PRO A 441 5.79 -11.02 -30.73
C PRO A 441 5.29 -9.70 -30.12
N PHE A 442 5.57 -9.45 -28.83
CA PHE A 442 5.23 -8.17 -28.19
C PHE A 442 5.88 -6.99 -28.92
N LEU A 443 7.19 -7.06 -29.19
CA LEU A 443 7.94 -5.99 -29.84
C LEU A 443 7.51 -5.79 -31.30
N ALA A 444 7.20 -6.88 -32.01
CA ALA A 444 6.84 -6.82 -33.42
C ALA A 444 5.38 -6.39 -33.67
N GLU A 445 4.44 -6.81 -32.81
CA GLU A 445 3.01 -6.69 -33.07
C GLU A 445 2.29 -5.76 -32.08
N THR A 446 2.63 -5.83 -30.79
CA THR A 446 1.91 -5.10 -29.73
C THR A 446 2.50 -3.72 -29.48
N LEU A 447 3.83 -3.60 -29.43
CA LEU A 447 4.53 -2.34 -29.17
C LEU A 447 4.16 -1.23 -30.17
N PRO A 448 4.09 -1.46 -31.50
CA PRO A 448 3.65 -0.44 -32.45
C PRO A 448 2.22 0.04 -32.18
N ARG A 449 1.31 -0.84 -31.76
CA ARG A 449 -0.08 -0.49 -31.43
C ARG A 449 -0.18 0.29 -30.12
N LEU A 450 0.66 -0.03 -29.13
CA LEU A 450 0.75 0.74 -27.89
C LEU A 450 1.19 2.19 -28.15
N LEU A 451 2.06 2.41 -29.14
CA LEU A 451 2.49 3.75 -29.54
C LEU A 451 1.38 4.58 -30.20
N GLU A 452 0.33 3.93 -30.71
CA GLU A 452 -0.82 4.58 -31.36
C GLU A 452 -1.94 4.91 -30.37
N LEU A 453 -1.90 4.38 -29.14
CA LEU A 453 -2.94 4.63 -28.13
C LEU A 453 -2.81 6.04 -27.54
N ASP A 454 -3.95 6.74 -27.50
CA ASP A 454 -4.06 7.98 -26.74
C ASP A 454 -3.77 7.74 -25.26
N HIS A 455 -3.08 8.68 -24.61
CA HIS A 455 -2.72 8.61 -23.19
C HIS A 455 -1.85 7.40 -22.79
N VAL A 456 -1.16 6.79 -23.74
CA VAL A 456 -0.08 5.83 -23.50
C VAL A 456 1.22 6.40 -24.03
N ARG A 457 2.28 6.38 -23.21
CA ARG A 457 3.64 6.76 -23.60
C ARG A 457 4.56 5.57 -23.38
N VAL A 458 5.29 5.19 -24.42
CA VAL A 458 6.28 4.12 -24.31
C VAL A 458 7.69 4.71 -24.26
N GLU A 459 8.45 4.32 -23.24
CA GLU A 459 9.83 4.74 -23.01
C GLU A 459 10.74 3.52 -23.17
N VAL A 460 11.63 3.54 -24.16
CA VAL A 460 12.54 2.41 -24.43
C VAL A 460 13.93 2.75 -23.87
N THR A 461 14.44 1.95 -22.95
CA THR A 461 15.68 2.29 -22.21
C THR A 461 16.97 2.00 -22.97
N ALA A 462 16.91 1.12 -23.97
CA ALA A 462 18.05 0.79 -24.84
C ALA A 462 17.57 0.36 -26.24
N PRO A 463 18.40 0.49 -27.30
CA PRO A 463 18.02 0.07 -28.65
C PRO A 463 17.56 -1.39 -28.68
N ILE A 464 16.45 -1.65 -29.37
CA ILE A 464 15.86 -2.98 -29.52
C ILE A 464 15.97 -3.41 -30.99
N PRO A 465 16.35 -4.68 -31.28
CA PRO A 465 16.34 -5.19 -32.64
C PRO A 465 14.94 -5.13 -33.27
N GLU A 466 14.89 -4.93 -34.58
CA GLU A 466 13.62 -5.03 -35.32
C GLU A 466 13.26 -6.49 -35.55
N PHE A 467 12.01 -6.85 -35.22
CA PHE A 467 11.46 -8.19 -35.46
C PHE A 467 10.28 -8.11 -36.40
N ARG A 468 10.12 -9.13 -37.25
CA ARG A 468 8.99 -9.24 -38.16
C ARG A 468 8.46 -10.66 -38.21
N ARG A 469 7.14 -10.84 -38.14
CA ARG A 469 6.53 -12.15 -38.36
C ARG A 469 6.67 -12.55 -39.83
N ALA A 470 7.06 -13.80 -40.08
CA ALA A 470 7.04 -14.36 -41.43
C ALA A 470 5.59 -14.32 -41.97
N GLY A 471 5.40 -13.73 -43.16
CA GLY A 471 4.09 -13.63 -43.80
C GLY A 471 3.67 -14.87 -44.58
N GLU A 472 4.60 -15.81 -44.79
CA GLU A 472 4.41 -17.08 -45.48
C GLU A 472 4.69 -18.24 -44.52
N ASP A 473 3.98 -19.34 -44.70
CA ASP A 473 4.23 -20.57 -43.95
C ASP A 473 5.59 -21.18 -44.33
N PRO A 474 6.28 -21.84 -43.37
CA PRO A 474 7.59 -22.40 -43.62
C PRO A 474 7.55 -23.51 -44.68
N THR A 475 8.44 -23.46 -45.67
CA THR A 475 8.55 -24.50 -46.70
C THR A 475 9.72 -25.41 -46.41
N VAL A 476 9.47 -26.72 -46.29
CA VAL A 476 10.52 -27.72 -46.04
C VAL A 476 10.92 -28.40 -47.34
N THR A 477 12.12 -28.13 -47.84
CA THR A 477 12.64 -28.78 -49.05
C THR A 477 13.63 -29.87 -48.69
N VAL A 478 13.30 -31.13 -48.96
CA VAL A 478 14.25 -32.24 -48.76
C VAL A 478 15.06 -32.46 -50.04
N ARG A 479 16.39 -32.37 -49.93
CA ARG A 479 17.34 -32.63 -51.01
C ARG A 479 18.18 -33.86 -50.70
N THR A 480 18.42 -34.71 -51.69
CA THR A 480 19.36 -35.85 -51.55
C THR A 480 20.79 -35.36 -51.84
N ALA A 481 21.74 -35.63 -50.95
CA ALA A 481 23.15 -35.45 -51.29
C ALA A 481 23.58 -36.66 -52.15
N GLY A 482 24.02 -36.41 -53.38
CA GLY A 482 24.40 -37.47 -54.31
C GLY A 482 25.68 -38.19 -53.86
N ASP A 483 25.54 -39.41 -53.35
CA ASP A 483 26.13 -40.63 -53.90
C ASP A 483 25.34 -41.81 -53.32
N VAL A 484 24.93 -42.77 -54.16
CA VAL A 484 24.16 -43.94 -53.70
C VAL A 484 25.17 -45.02 -53.33
N ASP A 485 25.66 -44.99 -52.09
CA ASP A 485 26.36 -46.15 -51.53
C ASP A 485 25.34 -47.14 -50.97
N ASN A 486 25.60 -48.43 -51.16
CA ASN A 486 24.61 -49.44 -51.55
C ASN A 486 23.56 -49.86 -50.48
N ASP A 487 23.44 -49.14 -49.36
CA ASP A 487 22.48 -49.45 -48.28
C ASP A 487 21.97 -48.24 -47.47
N TRP A 488 22.47 -47.01 -47.69
CA TRP A 488 22.13 -45.83 -46.87
C TRP A 488 21.82 -44.61 -47.74
N PHE A 489 20.69 -43.94 -47.49
CA PHE A 489 20.36 -42.68 -48.16
C PHE A 489 20.67 -41.48 -47.26
N ASP A 490 21.57 -40.61 -47.72
CA ASP A 490 21.90 -39.34 -47.08
C ASP A 490 20.90 -38.25 -47.50
N LEU A 491 19.94 -37.97 -46.61
CA LEU A 491 18.93 -36.95 -46.85
C LEU A 491 19.36 -35.65 -46.18
N ARG A 492 19.54 -34.63 -47.00
CA ARG A 492 19.78 -33.26 -46.56
C ARG A 492 18.45 -32.51 -46.58
N VAL A 493 17.85 -32.38 -45.40
CA VAL A 493 16.67 -31.52 -45.23
C VAL A 493 17.16 -30.08 -45.21
N THR A 494 16.65 -29.25 -46.13
CA THR A 494 16.85 -27.79 -46.13
C THR A 494 15.50 -27.14 -45.85
N VAL A 495 15.40 -26.40 -44.75
CA VAL A 495 14.19 -25.66 -44.41
C VAL A 495 14.42 -24.22 -44.85
N SER A 496 13.48 -23.62 -45.59
CA SER A 496 13.56 -22.22 -45.99
C SER A 496 12.25 -21.50 -45.69
N ILE A 497 12.36 -20.25 -45.25
CA ILE A 497 11.22 -19.46 -44.76
C ILE A 497 11.40 -18.03 -45.24
N ALA A 498 10.39 -17.50 -45.94
CA ALA A 498 10.46 -16.18 -46.60
C ALA A 498 11.72 -16.00 -47.48
N GLY A 499 12.21 -17.09 -48.10
CA GLY A 499 13.42 -17.09 -48.92
C GLY A 499 14.75 -17.14 -48.17
N GLU A 500 14.75 -17.24 -46.84
CA GLU A 500 15.94 -17.41 -46.00
C GLU A 500 16.17 -18.89 -45.63
N ASP A 501 17.40 -19.37 -45.78
CA ASP A 501 17.77 -20.74 -45.40
C ASP A 501 17.90 -20.85 -43.88
N VAL A 502 17.15 -21.79 -43.29
CA VAL A 502 17.18 -22.06 -41.85
C VAL A 502 18.25 -23.09 -41.53
N ASN A 503 19.10 -22.80 -40.56
CA ASN A 503 20.04 -23.79 -40.04
C ASN A 503 19.26 -24.95 -39.39
N PHE A 504 19.32 -26.14 -40.01
CA PHE A 504 18.57 -27.31 -39.56
C PHE A 504 18.95 -27.73 -38.14
N ALA A 505 20.22 -27.61 -37.73
CA ALA A 505 20.65 -27.98 -36.38
C ALA A 505 20.05 -27.05 -35.31
N ASP A 506 19.95 -25.75 -35.59
CA ASP A 506 19.32 -24.78 -34.70
C ASP A 506 17.81 -24.97 -34.63
N LEU A 507 17.14 -25.16 -35.78
CA LEU A 507 15.71 -25.47 -35.84
C LEU A 507 15.40 -26.76 -35.09
N PHE A 508 16.20 -27.80 -35.30
CA PHE A 508 16.06 -29.06 -34.61
C PHE A 508 16.22 -28.93 -33.09
N ARG A 509 17.19 -28.13 -32.63
CA ARG A 509 17.36 -27.82 -31.21
C ARG A 509 16.11 -27.16 -30.65
N ALA A 510 15.60 -26.13 -31.32
CA ALA A 510 14.40 -25.41 -30.89
C ALA A 510 13.16 -26.33 -30.81
N LEU A 511 12.96 -27.19 -31.81
CA LEU A 511 11.88 -28.19 -31.81
C LEU A 511 12.02 -29.21 -30.67
N THR A 512 13.26 -29.67 -30.38
CA THR A 512 13.54 -30.60 -29.28
C THR A 512 13.28 -29.97 -27.91
N LEU A 513 13.67 -28.70 -27.75
CA LEU A 513 13.43 -27.92 -26.53
C LEU A 513 11.99 -27.44 -26.40
N ARG A 514 11.13 -27.72 -27.40
CA ARG A 514 9.74 -27.27 -27.47
C ARG A 514 9.63 -25.75 -27.33
N GLU A 515 10.56 -25.04 -27.96
CA GLU A 515 10.46 -23.60 -28.08
C GLU A 515 9.21 -23.25 -28.91
N PRO A 516 8.44 -22.22 -28.52
CA PRO A 516 7.18 -21.90 -29.19
C PRO A 516 7.39 -21.14 -30.51
N LEU A 517 8.56 -20.55 -30.72
CA LEU A 517 8.88 -19.81 -31.94
C LEU A 517 10.35 -19.96 -32.30
N PHE A 518 10.65 -19.76 -33.58
CA PHE A 518 12.01 -19.71 -34.09
C PHE A 518 12.31 -18.32 -34.67
N ILE A 519 13.52 -17.81 -34.43
CA ILE A 519 13.95 -16.47 -34.85
C ILE A 519 15.18 -16.63 -35.75
N LEU A 520 15.10 -16.07 -36.95
CA LEU A 520 16.18 -16.05 -37.92
C LEU A 520 17.17 -14.92 -37.62
N PRO A 521 18.42 -15.00 -38.10
CA PRO A 521 19.40 -13.92 -37.98
C PRO A 521 18.90 -12.57 -38.53
N SER A 522 17.98 -12.59 -39.50
CA SER A 522 17.33 -11.39 -40.06
C SER A 522 16.35 -10.69 -39.11
N GLY A 523 16.00 -11.29 -37.96
CA GLY A 523 14.93 -10.83 -37.07
C GLY A 523 13.53 -11.34 -37.48
N THR A 524 13.44 -12.12 -38.57
CA THR A 524 12.19 -12.77 -38.97
C THR A 524 11.87 -13.93 -38.04
N TYR A 525 10.65 -14.00 -37.51
CA TYR A 525 10.21 -15.11 -36.65
C TYR A 525 8.96 -15.80 -37.16
N PHE A 526 8.80 -17.07 -36.77
CA PHE A 526 7.62 -17.87 -37.08
C PHE A 526 7.30 -18.85 -35.94
N PRO A 527 6.01 -19.18 -35.74
CA PRO A 527 5.58 -20.16 -34.75
C PRO A 527 6.11 -21.56 -35.06
N LEU A 528 6.46 -22.31 -34.01
CA LEU A 528 6.86 -23.73 -34.11
C LEU A 528 5.75 -24.71 -33.72
N ASP A 529 4.61 -24.20 -33.24
CA ASP A 529 3.44 -24.96 -32.80
C ASP A 529 2.44 -25.27 -33.92
N ILE A 530 2.93 -25.32 -35.17
CA ILE A 530 2.13 -25.71 -36.33
C ILE A 530 2.11 -27.24 -36.51
N PRO A 531 0.98 -27.84 -36.95
CA PRO A 531 0.84 -29.29 -37.11
C PRO A 531 1.96 -29.96 -37.92
N GLU A 532 2.46 -29.23 -38.91
CA GLU A 532 3.57 -29.58 -39.78
C GLU A 532 4.85 -29.89 -38.97
N PHE A 533 5.28 -28.98 -38.11
CA PHE A 533 6.49 -29.17 -37.29
C PHE A 533 6.30 -30.21 -36.21
N ASP A 534 5.07 -30.39 -35.71
CA ASP A 534 4.73 -31.50 -34.82
C ASP A 534 4.93 -32.86 -35.50
N GLN A 535 4.56 -32.98 -36.78
CA GLN A 535 4.79 -34.19 -37.54
C GLN A 535 6.29 -34.41 -37.83
N LEU A 536 7.02 -33.35 -38.21
CA LEU A 536 8.47 -33.42 -38.38
C LEU A 536 9.16 -33.89 -37.09
N ARG A 537 8.73 -33.36 -35.94
CA ARG A 537 9.23 -33.77 -34.62
C ARG A 537 8.99 -35.26 -34.35
N ARG A 538 7.77 -35.77 -34.58
CA ARG A 538 7.47 -37.21 -34.41
C ARG A 538 8.38 -38.09 -35.26
N ILE A 539 8.58 -37.71 -36.52
CA ILE A 539 9.42 -38.47 -37.47
C ILE A 539 10.88 -38.47 -37.01
N ILE A 540 11.40 -37.33 -36.52
CA ILE A 540 12.78 -37.26 -36.05
C ILE A 540 12.97 -38.01 -34.73
N ASP A 541 12.04 -37.90 -33.79
CA ASP A 541 12.08 -38.65 -32.53
C ASP A 541 12.05 -40.17 -32.78
N GLU A 542 11.24 -40.62 -33.73
CA GLU A 542 11.18 -42.03 -34.16
C GLU A 542 12.49 -42.47 -34.82
N ALA A 543 13.05 -41.66 -35.73
CA ALA A 543 14.32 -41.95 -36.38
C ALA A 543 15.49 -42.06 -35.39
N ARG A 544 15.50 -41.31 -34.28
CA ARG A 544 16.51 -41.39 -33.21
C ARG A 544 16.47 -42.70 -32.43
N THR A 545 15.32 -43.34 -32.31
CA THR A 545 15.23 -44.66 -31.65
C THR A 545 15.89 -45.76 -32.49
N LEU A 546 16.04 -45.51 -33.79
CA LEU A 546 16.49 -46.49 -34.79
C LEU A 546 17.91 -46.21 -35.34
N ASN A 547 18.37 -44.95 -35.35
CA ASN A 547 19.64 -44.52 -35.96
C ASN A 547 20.45 -43.57 -35.07
N ASP A 548 21.79 -43.61 -35.22
CA ASP A 548 22.72 -42.64 -34.63
C ASP A 548 22.72 -41.36 -35.50
N VAL A 549 21.99 -40.31 -35.07
CA VAL A 549 21.81 -39.08 -35.85
C VAL A 549 23.05 -38.18 -35.72
N GLY A 550 23.79 -37.99 -36.82
CA GLY A 550 24.90 -37.04 -36.90
C GLY A 550 24.44 -35.58 -37.10
N PRO A 551 25.31 -34.59 -36.86
CA PRO A 551 24.97 -33.16 -36.87
C PRO A 551 24.62 -32.57 -38.26
N THR A 552 24.75 -33.33 -39.35
CA THR A 552 24.68 -32.83 -40.74
C THR A 552 23.48 -33.32 -41.55
N GLY A 553 22.57 -34.10 -40.97
CA GLY A 553 21.34 -34.52 -41.64
C GLY A 553 20.68 -35.78 -41.07
N LEU A 554 19.44 -36.01 -41.49
CA LEU A 554 18.67 -37.21 -41.15
C LEU A 554 19.04 -38.34 -42.12
N ARG A 555 19.44 -39.51 -41.60
CA ARG A 555 19.69 -40.72 -42.40
C ARG A 555 18.46 -41.63 -42.34
N ILE A 556 17.89 -41.97 -43.49
CA ILE A 556 16.74 -42.88 -43.58
C ILE A 556 17.12 -44.09 -44.43
N SER A 557 16.85 -45.29 -43.92
CA SER A 557 17.18 -46.55 -44.60
C SER A 557 16.12 -46.90 -45.68
N ARG A 558 16.53 -47.66 -46.71
CA ARG A 558 15.66 -48.19 -47.78
C ARG A 558 14.49 -49.04 -47.29
N TYR A 559 14.60 -49.60 -46.08
CA TYR A 559 13.57 -50.44 -45.46
C TYR A 559 12.52 -49.64 -44.67
N GLN A 560 12.64 -48.31 -44.62
CA GLN A 560 11.78 -47.40 -43.86
C GLN A 560 10.86 -46.56 -44.77
N VAL A 561 10.36 -47.17 -45.85
CA VAL A 561 9.51 -46.51 -46.88
C VAL A 561 8.24 -45.91 -46.26
N ASP A 562 7.65 -46.58 -45.27
CA ASP A 562 6.43 -46.15 -44.56
C ASP A 562 6.59 -44.77 -43.88
N MET A 563 7.77 -44.51 -43.31
CA MET A 563 8.11 -43.24 -42.64
C MET A 563 8.20 -42.08 -43.66
N TRP A 564 8.62 -42.38 -44.89
CA TRP A 564 8.70 -41.43 -45.98
C TRP A 564 7.34 -41.11 -46.61
N GLU A 565 6.47 -42.11 -46.76
CA GLU A 565 5.10 -41.85 -47.21
C GLU A 565 4.33 -40.95 -46.26
N GLU A 566 4.58 -41.06 -44.95
CA GLU A 566 4.00 -40.19 -43.94
C GLU A 566 4.52 -38.74 -44.07
N LEU A 567 5.83 -38.56 -44.30
CA LEU A 567 6.45 -37.26 -44.55
C LEU A 567 5.91 -36.59 -45.83
N VAL A 568 5.69 -37.35 -46.92
CA VAL A 568 5.09 -36.81 -48.16
C VAL A 568 3.62 -36.45 -47.97
N ARG A 569 2.88 -37.20 -47.14
CA ARG A 569 1.48 -36.91 -46.79
C ARG A 569 1.33 -35.67 -45.88
N SER A 570 2.40 -35.23 -45.20
CA SER A 570 2.39 -34.06 -44.30
C SER A 570 2.18 -32.71 -44.98
N GLY A 571 2.35 -32.64 -46.31
CA GLY A 571 2.28 -31.38 -47.06
C GLY A 571 3.51 -30.48 -46.93
N LEU A 572 4.42 -30.74 -45.97
CA LEU A 572 5.65 -29.97 -45.77
C LEU A 572 6.66 -30.10 -46.89
N VAL A 573 6.66 -31.21 -47.61
CA VAL A 573 7.69 -31.55 -48.58
C VAL A 573 7.13 -31.54 -49.99
N GLN A 574 7.65 -30.66 -50.86
CA GLN A 574 7.47 -30.76 -52.31
C GLN A 574 8.29 -31.92 -52.91
N ALA A 575 8.17 -33.12 -52.32
CA ALA A 575 8.89 -34.32 -52.75
C ALA A 575 8.30 -34.95 -54.02
N GLN A 576 7.07 -34.56 -54.39
CA GLN A 576 6.32 -35.18 -55.48
C GLN A 576 7.00 -35.00 -56.84
N ASP A 577 7.82 -33.96 -57.00
CA ASP A 577 8.50 -33.61 -58.26
C ASP A 577 9.92 -34.21 -58.39
N HIS A 578 10.39 -34.95 -57.37
CA HIS A 578 11.77 -35.44 -57.37
C HIS A 578 11.88 -36.83 -58.04
N ALA A 579 12.68 -36.92 -59.10
CA ALA A 579 12.90 -38.15 -59.89
C ALA A 579 13.36 -39.37 -59.04
N TRP A 580 13.95 -39.12 -57.87
CA TRP A 580 14.31 -40.13 -56.89
C TRP A 580 13.10 -40.83 -56.25
N TRP A 581 12.02 -40.10 -55.92
CA TRP A 581 10.82 -40.67 -55.32
C TRP A 581 10.04 -41.55 -56.31
N GLN A 582 10.05 -41.16 -57.59
CA GLN A 582 9.53 -42.01 -58.67
C GLN A 582 10.29 -43.34 -58.71
N ARG A 583 11.64 -43.32 -58.63
CA ARG A 583 12.46 -44.55 -58.61
C ARG A 583 12.23 -45.42 -57.38
N ILE A 584 12.01 -44.85 -56.19
CA ILE A 584 11.69 -45.65 -55.00
C ILE A 584 10.31 -46.28 -55.12
N ARG A 585 9.30 -45.53 -55.60
CA ARG A 585 7.96 -46.10 -55.85
C ARG A 585 7.99 -47.19 -56.91
N GLU A 586 8.78 -47.02 -57.98
CA GLU A 586 9.01 -48.06 -58.98
C GLU A 586 9.68 -49.29 -58.35
N LEU A 587 10.70 -49.11 -57.52
CA LEU A 587 11.40 -50.22 -56.84
C LEU A 587 10.53 -50.97 -55.82
N VAL A 588 9.64 -50.25 -55.13
CA VAL A 588 8.66 -50.81 -54.18
C VAL A 588 7.50 -51.49 -54.93
N ALA A 589 7.05 -50.92 -56.05
CA ALA A 589 6.02 -51.50 -56.90
C ALA A 589 6.49 -52.76 -57.64
N ASP A 590 7.79 -52.87 -57.97
CA ASP A 590 8.41 -54.06 -58.56
C ASP A 590 8.56 -55.23 -57.58
N GLY A 591 8.17 -55.07 -56.31
CA GLY A 591 8.00 -56.16 -55.34
C GLY A 591 9.28 -56.92 -54.93
N SER A 592 10.43 -56.66 -55.56
CA SER A 592 11.65 -57.44 -55.35
C SER A 592 12.47 -57.05 -54.11
N ALA A 593 12.02 -56.12 -53.27
CA ALA A 593 12.79 -55.69 -52.09
C ALA A 593 12.02 -55.47 -50.77
N VAL A 594 10.70 -55.67 -50.72
CA VAL A 594 9.87 -55.36 -49.51
C VAL A 594 9.17 -56.60 -48.89
N ASP A 595 9.26 -57.75 -49.55
CA ASP A 595 8.64 -59.01 -49.06
C ASP A 595 9.65 -59.90 -48.33
N GLY A 596 10.20 -59.40 -47.22
CA GLY A 596 10.72 -60.27 -46.17
C GLY A 596 9.55 -60.92 -45.41
N PRO A 597 9.58 -62.22 -45.07
CA PRO A 597 8.48 -62.85 -44.35
C PRO A 597 8.28 -62.16 -43.00
N ALA A 598 7.03 -61.78 -42.69
CA ALA A 598 6.62 -61.26 -41.39
C ALA A 598 7.15 -62.17 -40.28
N ARG A 599 7.95 -61.63 -39.37
CA ARG A 599 8.47 -62.40 -38.25
C ARG A 599 7.38 -62.57 -37.21
N PRO A 600 7.25 -63.76 -36.59
CA PRO A 600 6.26 -63.95 -35.54
C PRO A 600 6.56 -62.99 -34.38
N VAL A 601 5.62 -62.08 -34.12
CA VAL A 601 5.70 -61.13 -33.00
C VAL A 601 5.57 -61.93 -31.70
N PRO A 602 6.49 -61.77 -30.73
CA PRO A 602 6.41 -62.48 -29.46
C PRO A 602 5.07 -62.19 -28.75
N SER A 603 4.39 -63.24 -28.29
CA SER A 603 3.04 -63.12 -27.68
C SER A 603 3.00 -62.32 -26.38
N GLY A 604 4.15 -61.97 -25.79
CA GLY A 604 4.28 -61.10 -24.63
C GLY A 604 4.49 -59.62 -24.97
N LEU A 605 4.59 -59.25 -26.25
CA LEU A 605 4.79 -57.87 -26.69
C LEU A 605 3.43 -57.15 -26.83
N ALA A 606 3.12 -56.28 -25.87
CA ALA A 606 1.92 -55.43 -25.91
C ALA A 606 2.22 -54.10 -26.63
N ALA A 607 2.53 -54.17 -27.93
CA ALA A 607 2.76 -53.01 -28.79
C ALA A 607 2.08 -53.21 -30.15
N THR A 608 1.55 -52.15 -30.74
CA THR A 608 1.08 -52.16 -32.13
C THR A 608 2.28 -51.88 -33.02
N LEU A 609 2.80 -52.92 -33.68
CA LEU A 609 3.96 -52.80 -34.54
C LEU A 609 3.57 -52.33 -35.94
N ARG A 610 4.36 -51.43 -36.52
CA ARG A 610 4.26 -51.01 -37.92
C ARG A 610 4.78 -52.11 -38.84
N ASP A 611 4.38 -52.08 -40.11
CA ASP A 611 4.69 -53.13 -41.08
C ASP A 611 6.19 -53.42 -41.21
N TYR A 612 7.04 -52.40 -41.26
CA TYR A 612 8.49 -52.59 -41.27
C TYR A 612 9.02 -53.22 -39.96
N GLN A 613 8.44 -52.89 -38.81
CA GLN A 613 8.84 -53.42 -37.49
C GLN A 613 8.51 -54.92 -37.33
N VAL A 614 7.44 -55.39 -38.01
CA VAL A 614 7.08 -56.81 -38.05
C VAL A 614 8.00 -57.59 -39.01
N ARG A 615 8.51 -56.94 -40.06
CA ARG A 615 9.36 -57.57 -41.08
C ARG A 615 10.84 -57.60 -40.67
N GLY A 616 11.27 -56.65 -39.85
CA GLY A 616 12.60 -56.58 -39.24
C GLY A 616 13.51 -55.58 -39.95
#